data_AF-A0A7S0HFE6-F1
#
_entry.id   AF-A0A7S0HFE6-F1
#
_cell.length_a   1.000
_cell.length_b   1.000
_cell.length_c   1.000
_cell.angle_alpha   90.00
_cell.angle_beta   90.00
_cell.angle_gamma   90.00
#
_symmetry.space_group_name_H-M   'P 1'
#
loop_
_entity.id
_entity.type
_entity.pdbx_description
1 polymer ?
#
loop_
_entity_poly.entity_id
_entity_poly.type
_entity_poly.pdbx_seq_one_letter_code
_entity_poly.pdbx_strand_id
1 'polypeptide(L)'
;HRRNCIAYGILYAASCLFCNSSDFWMLSVGRLLGGVAYSILYTSFESWLIAEADACGAGRSVLSRLFSVATFCNASSAVVAGIVGHVAVEVLSPALRNRFATAFNCGAAACALAAVAAAAQWPERYGDRSSSAVESLVKSCAAIRSNYALFSLGLVNSLYEAALYVFVFMWTP
;
A
#
# COMPACT_ATOMS: atom_id res chain seq x y z
N HIS A 1 9.40 -4.03 -11.45
CA HIS A 1 8.48 -4.33 -10.33
C HIS A 1 9.21 -4.55 -8.99
N ARG A 2 10.30 -5.33 -8.90
CA ARG A 2 11.14 -5.50 -7.68
C ARG A 2 11.58 -4.18 -7.01
N ARG A 3 12.05 -3.19 -7.77
CA ARG A 3 12.43 -1.86 -7.23
C ARG A 3 11.28 -1.17 -6.49
N ASN A 4 10.05 -1.33 -6.98
CA ASN A 4 8.86 -0.75 -6.37
C ASN A 4 8.44 -1.55 -5.11
N CYS A 5 8.62 -2.88 -5.10
CA CYS A 5 8.44 -3.69 -3.90
C CYS A 5 9.47 -3.37 -2.80
N ILE A 6 10.73 -3.12 -3.17
CA ILE A 6 11.77 -2.67 -2.25
C ILE A 6 11.45 -1.27 -1.72
N ALA A 7 11.04 -0.34 -2.61
CA ALA A 7 10.61 0.99 -2.20
C ALA A 7 9.41 0.93 -1.25
N TYR A 8 8.42 0.06 -1.52
CA TYR A 8 7.32 -0.22 -0.61
C TYR A 8 7.82 -0.69 0.76
N GLY A 9 8.71 -1.68 0.81
CA GLY A 9 9.25 -2.20 2.07
C GLY A 9 10.01 -1.14 2.88
N ILE A 10 10.82 -0.31 2.22
CA ILE A 10 11.56 0.78 2.88
C ILE A 10 10.62 1.86 3.40
N LEU A 11 9.68 2.32 2.57
CA LEU A 11 8.73 3.38 2.95
C LEU A 11 7.80 2.92 4.08
N TYR A 12 7.39 1.65 4.06
CA TYR A 12 6.55 1.07 5.10
C TYR A 12 7.33 0.87 6.41
N ALA A 13 8.59 0.41 6.35
CA ALA A 13 9.44 0.32 7.53
C ALA A 13 9.68 1.71 8.17
N ALA A 14 9.93 2.74 7.34
CA ALA A 14 10.04 4.12 7.80
C ALA A 14 8.73 4.63 8.43
N SER A 15 7.57 4.30 7.85
CA SER A 15 6.26 4.59 8.43
C SER A 15 6.10 4.00 9.82
N CYS A 16 6.45 2.72 10.01
CA CYS A 16 6.38 2.05 11.31
C CYS A 16 7.33 2.68 12.35
N LEU A 17 8.55 3.07 11.96
CA LEU A 17 9.49 3.75 12.85
C LEU A 17 8.95 5.10 13.33
N PHE A 18 8.35 5.89 12.43
CA PHE A 18 7.76 7.17 12.80
C PHE A 18 6.51 7.03 13.66
N CYS A 19 5.74 5.95 13.50
CA CYS A 19 4.60 5.63 14.38
C CYS A 19 5.01 5.28 15.82
N ASN A 20 6.30 4.99 16.07
CA ASN A 20 6.81 4.77 17.43
C ASN A 20 7.22 6.07 18.14
N SER A 21 7.27 7.21 17.42
CA SER A 21 7.55 8.51 18.02
C SER A 21 6.29 9.12 18.64
N SER A 22 6.47 9.84 19.75
CA SER A 22 5.40 10.56 20.45
C SER A 22 5.05 11.90 19.80
N ASP A 23 5.86 12.37 18.83
CA ASP A 23 5.65 13.66 18.17
C ASP A 23 4.55 13.57 17.11
N PHE A 24 3.54 14.43 17.22
CA PHE A 24 2.40 14.50 16.29
C PHE A 24 2.83 14.68 14.82
N TRP A 25 3.87 15.49 14.59
CA TRP A 25 4.41 15.72 13.25
C TRP A 25 5.07 14.46 12.67
N MET A 26 5.78 13.69 13.49
CA MET A 26 6.38 12.43 13.04
C MET A 26 5.31 11.38 12.74
N LEU A 27 4.28 11.28 13.58
CA LEU A 27 3.11 10.42 13.34
C LEU A 27 2.40 10.75 12.01
N SER A 28 2.24 12.04 11.73
CA SER A 28 1.62 12.52 10.49
C SER A 28 2.46 12.15 9.26
N VAL A 29 3.79 12.32 9.32
CA VAL A 29 4.71 11.89 8.25
C VAL A 29 4.69 10.38 8.08
N GLY A 30 4.65 9.61 9.18
CA GLY A 30 4.53 8.16 9.14
C GLY A 30 3.27 7.70 8.39
N ARG A 31 2.12 8.33 8.66
CA ARG A 31 0.85 8.07 7.95
C ARG A 31 0.93 8.39 6.46
N LEU A 32 1.53 9.53 6.10
CA LEU A 32 1.74 9.91 4.70
C LEU A 32 2.60 8.89 3.95
N LEU A 33 3.73 8.48 4.53
CA LEU A 33 4.61 7.48 3.93
C LEU A 33 3.94 6.12 3.79
N GLY A 34 3.11 5.73 4.75
CA GLY A 34 2.29 4.51 4.67
C GLY A 34 1.32 4.54 3.50
N GLY A 35 0.64 5.68 3.29
CA GLY A 35 -0.23 5.89 2.13
C GLY A 35 0.52 5.80 0.80
N VAL A 36 1.68 6.47 0.69
CA VAL A 36 2.53 6.40 -0.51
C VAL A 36 2.98 4.96 -0.79
N ALA A 37 3.39 4.23 0.24
CA ALA A 37 3.75 2.83 0.11
C ALA A 37 2.56 1.99 -0.43
N TYR A 38 1.36 2.18 0.12
CA TYR A 38 0.16 1.48 -0.35
C TYR A 38 -0.16 1.77 -1.82
N SER A 39 -0.08 3.03 -2.25
CA SER A 39 -0.28 3.40 -3.66
C SER A 39 0.75 2.74 -4.58
N ILE A 40 2.02 2.69 -4.17
CA ILE A 40 3.06 2.01 -4.95
C ILE A 40 2.77 0.51 -5.07
N LEU A 41 2.33 -0.14 -3.99
CA LEU A 41 2.03 -1.57 -3.98
C LEU A 41 0.91 -1.90 -4.98
N TYR A 42 -0.21 -1.19 -4.90
CA TYR A 42 -1.37 -1.45 -5.75
C TYR A 42 -1.04 -1.17 -7.23
N THR A 43 -0.52 0.02 -7.53
CA THR A 43 -0.21 0.42 -8.92
C THR A 43 0.86 -0.46 -9.57
N SER A 44 1.90 -0.84 -8.81
CA SER A 44 2.98 -1.68 -9.34
C SER A 44 2.55 -3.12 -9.58
N PHE A 45 1.65 -3.64 -8.73
CA PHE A 45 1.09 -4.97 -8.86
C PHE A 45 0.14 -5.05 -10.06
N GLU A 46 -0.79 -4.10 -10.19
CA GLU A 46 -1.70 -4.05 -11.35
C GLU A 46 -0.93 -3.95 -12.66
N SER A 47 0.09 -3.08 -12.71
CA SER A 47 0.91 -2.90 -13.91
C SER A 47 1.68 -4.18 -14.28
N TRP A 48 2.18 -4.92 -13.29
CA TRP A 48 2.84 -6.20 -13.54
C TRP A 48 1.85 -7.25 -14.04
N LEU A 49 0.68 -7.35 -13.40
CA LEU A 49 -0.32 -8.35 -13.73
C LEU A 49 -0.84 -8.18 -15.15
N ILE A 50 -1.04 -6.93 -15.59
CA ILE A 50 -1.43 -6.61 -16.97
C ILE A 50 -0.33 -7.05 -17.95
N ALA A 51 0.93 -6.70 -17.68
CA ALA A 51 2.05 -7.06 -18.55
C ALA A 51 2.24 -8.59 -18.65
N GLU A 52 2.05 -9.32 -17.55
CA GLU A 52 2.13 -10.78 -17.54
C GLU A 52 0.94 -11.43 -18.27
N ALA A 53 -0.28 -10.90 -18.06
CA ALA A 53 -1.48 -11.37 -18.75
C ALA A 53 -1.35 -11.18 -20.27
N ASP A 54 -0.85 -10.04 -20.72
CA ASP A 54 -0.60 -9.77 -22.15
C ASP A 54 0.48 -10.72 -22.71
N ALA A 55 1.54 -10.99 -21.96
CA ALA A 55 2.60 -11.93 -22.38
C ALA A 55 2.11 -13.39 -22.50
N CYS A 56 1.19 -13.81 -21.63
CA CYS A 56 0.57 -15.13 -21.68
C CYS A 56 -0.62 -15.21 -22.66
N GLY A 57 -1.01 -14.10 -23.30
CA GLY A 57 -2.21 -14.04 -24.14
C GLY A 57 -3.51 -14.27 -23.38
N ALA A 58 -3.52 -14.00 -22.08
CA ALA A 58 -4.68 -14.20 -21.22
C ALA A 58 -5.76 -13.16 -21.53
N GLY A 59 -7.00 -13.61 -21.75
CA GLY A 59 -8.12 -12.73 -22.06
C GLY A 59 -8.51 -11.81 -20.89
N ARG A 60 -9.11 -10.65 -21.20
CA ARG A 60 -9.57 -9.65 -20.21
C ARG A 60 -10.51 -10.21 -19.13
N SER A 61 -11.24 -11.30 -19.43
CA SER A 61 -12.12 -11.98 -18.46
C SER A 61 -11.35 -12.65 -17.32
N VAL A 62 -10.17 -13.21 -17.61
CA VAL A 62 -9.28 -13.81 -16.60
C VAL A 62 -8.68 -12.73 -15.72
N LEU A 63 -8.27 -11.61 -16.32
CA LEU A 63 -7.72 -10.46 -15.60
C LEU A 63 -8.75 -9.83 -14.65
N SER A 64 -9.99 -9.65 -15.10
CA SER A 64 -11.09 -9.18 -14.24
C SER A 64 -11.34 -10.11 -13.06
N ARG A 65 -11.34 -11.44 -13.29
CA ARG A 65 -11.47 -12.43 -12.21
C ARG A 65 -10.31 -12.34 -11.22
N LEU A 66 -9.08 -12.19 -11.70
CA LEU A 66 -7.89 -12.04 -10.84
C LEU A 66 -7.97 -10.78 -9.97
N PHE A 67 -8.40 -9.64 -10.52
CA PHE A 67 -8.60 -8.43 -9.72
C PHE A 67 -9.69 -8.61 -8.67
N SER A 68 -10.82 -9.25 -8.99
CA SER A 68 -11.87 -9.54 -8.00
C SER A 68 -11.36 -10.44 -6.87
N VAL A 69 -10.60 -11.50 -7.20
CA VAL A 69 -9.98 -12.37 -6.19
C VAL A 69 -8.97 -11.61 -5.35
N ALA A 70 -8.15 -10.73 -5.96
CA ALA A 70 -7.20 -9.91 -5.24
C ALA A 70 -7.88 -8.96 -4.25
N THR A 71 -8.97 -8.28 -4.65
CA THR A 71 -9.75 -7.42 -3.75
C THR A 71 -10.39 -8.22 -2.61
N PHE A 72 -10.91 -9.42 -2.89
CA PHE A 72 -11.46 -10.31 -1.87
C PHE A 72 -10.39 -10.75 -0.85
N CYS A 73 -9.21 -11.13 -1.34
CA CYS A 73 -8.07 -11.48 -0.49
C CYS A 73 -7.60 -10.29 0.35
N ASN A 74 -7.61 -9.08 -0.20
CA ASN A 74 -7.26 -7.85 0.53
C ASN A 74 -8.26 -7.54 1.66
N ALA A 75 -9.56 -7.69 1.40
CA ALA A 75 -10.58 -7.54 2.44
C ALA A 75 -10.44 -8.62 3.52
N SER A 76 -10.21 -9.86 3.12
CA SER A 76 -10.01 -10.99 4.02
C SER A 76 -8.77 -10.81 4.91
N SER A 77 -7.64 -10.37 4.32
CA SER A 77 -6.41 -10.12 5.06
C SER A 77 -6.55 -8.95 6.04
N ALA A 78 -7.34 -7.93 5.71
CA ALA A 78 -7.64 -6.82 6.62
C ALA A 78 -8.36 -7.30 7.89
N VAL A 79 -9.36 -8.20 7.75
CA VAL A 79 -10.07 -8.79 8.90
C VAL A 79 -9.11 -9.61 9.76
N VAL A 80 -8.30 -10.48 9.14
CA VAL A 80 -7.32 -11.31 9.86
C VAL A 80 -6.28 -10.43 10.56
N ALA A 81 -5.78 -9.39 9.90
CA ALA A 81 -4.81 -8.45 10.48
C ALA A 81 -5.41 -7.69 11.68
N GLY A 82 -6.70 -7.34 11.64
CA GLY A 82 -7.39 -6.74 12.78
C GLY A 82 -7.44 -7.66 13.99
N ILE A 83 -7.79 -8.94 13.79
CA ILE A 83 -7.83 -9.95 14.86
C ILE A 83 -6.42 -10.18 15.44
N VAL A 84 -5.42 -10.36 14.57
CA VAL A 84 -4.02 -10.55 14.99
C VAL A 84 -3.51 -9.32 15.75
N GLY A 85 -3.83 -8.12 15.27
CA GLY A 85 -3.48 -6.87 15.94
C GLY A 85 -4.09 -6.76 17.34
N HIS A 86 -5.37 -7.14 17.50
CA HIS A 86 -6.05 -7.14 18.79
C HIS A 86 -5.39 -8.13 19.76
N VAL A 87 -5.18 -9.39 19.35
CA VAL A 87 -4.52 -10.42 20.17
C VAL A 87 -3.08 -10.00 20.51
N ALA A 88 -2.35 -9.42 19.56
CA ALA A 88 -0.99 -8.94 19.79
C ALA A 88 -0.94 -7.82 20.84
N VAL A 89 -1.91 -6.91 20.82
CA VAL A 89 -2.04 -5.90 21.87
C VAL A 89 -2.34 -6.56 23.21
N GLU A 90 -3.30 -7.46 23.31
CA GLU A 90 -3.67 -8.09 24.59
C GLU A 90 -2.55 -8.94 25.20
N VAL A 91 -1.86 -9.74 24.39
CA VAL A 91 -0.82 -10.68 24.85
C VAL A 91 0.52 -9.99 25.12
N LEU A 92 0.95 -9.05 24.26
CA LEU A 92 2.25 -8.36 24.40
C LEU A 92 2.17 -7.04 25.20
N SER A 93 0.97 -6.59 25.59
CA SER A 93 0.73 -5.45 26.48
C SER A 93 1.63 -5.37 27.73
N PRO A 94 1.99 -6.48 28.42
CA PRO A 94 2.81 -6.42 29.62
C PRO A 94 4.31 -6.18 29.35
N ALA A 95 4.79 -6.41 28.13
CA ALA A 95 6.22 -6.50 27.82
C ALA A 95 6.83 -5.20 27.26
N LEU A 96 6.01 -4.24 26.80
CA LEU A 96 6.46 -3.06 26.07
C LEU A 96 5.90 -1.76 26.64
N ARG A 97 6.75 -0.72 26.67
CA ARG A 97 6.45 0.62 27.24
C ARG A 97 5.25 1.32 26.58
N ASN A 98 4.98 1.01 25.30
CA ASN A 98 3.88 1.56 24.51
C ASN A 98 2.92 0.45 24.07
N ARG A 99 1.76 0.36 24.72
CA ARG A 99 0.73 -0.67 24.48
C ARG A 99 0.26 -0.76 23.01
N PHE A 100 0.25 0.36 22.29
CA PHE A 100 -0.21 0.42 20.90
C PHE A 100 0.92 0.21 19.87
N ALA A 101 2.19 0.33 20.27
CA ALA A 101 3.33 0.16 19.36
C ALA A 101 3.55 -1.30 18.95
N THR A 102 3.07 -2.26 19.76
CA THR A 102 3.14 -3.71 19.48
C THR A 102 2.42 -4.09 18.19
N ALA A 103 1.20 -3.58 17.96
CA ALA A 103 0.48 -3.85 16.72
C ALA A 103 1.23 -3.32 15.48
N PHE A 104 1.82 -2.11 15.59
CA PHE A 104 2.62 -1.53 14.51
C PHE A 104 3.91 -2.32 14.25
N ASN A 105 4.56 -2.84 15.29
CA ASN A 105 5.75 -3.68 15.14
C ASN A 105 5.45 -5.05 14.53
N CYS A 106 4.32 -5.67 14.89
CA CYS A 106 3.85 -6.90 14.25
C CYS A 106 3.53 -6.68 12.76
N GLY A 107 2.87 -5.56 12.42
CA GLY A 107 2.65 -5.15 11.04
C GLY A 107 3.95 -4.92 10.28
N ALA A 108 4.91 -4.21 10.89
CA ALA A 108 6.23 -3.98 10.31
C ALA A 108 6.96 -5.30 10.01
N ALA A 109 6.95 -6.25 10.95
CA ALA A 109 7.56 -7.56 10.78
C ALA A 109 6.88 -8.38 9.67
N ALA A 110 5.55 -8.39 9.63
CA ALA A 110 4.78 -9.06 8.57
C ALA A 110 5.09 -8.46 7.19
N CYS A 111 5.13 -7.13 7.08
CA CYS A 111 5.48 -6.45 5.84
C CYS A 111 6.94 -6.66 5.43
N ALA A 112 7.88 -6.74 6.38
CA ALA A 112 9.28 -7.08 6.11
C ALA A 112 9.41 -8.51 5.58
N LEU A 113 8.73 -9.48 6.19
CA LEU A 113 8.68 -10.86 5.69
C LEU A 113 8.07 -10.94 4.30
N ALA A 114 6.97 -10.22 4.05
CA ALA A 114 6.36 -10.15 2.72
C ALA A 114 7.30 -9.52 1.69
N ALA A 115 8.05 -8.48 2.04
CA ALA A 115 9.04 -7.86 1.16
C ALA A 115 10.20 -8.81 0.83
N VAL A 116 10.67 -9.59 1.80
CA VAL A 116 11.72 -10.61 1.61
C VAL A 116 11.22 -11.76 0.73
N ALA A 117 10.01 -12.27 1.00
CA ALA A 117 9.36 -13.30 0.20
C ALA A 117 9.18 -12.84 -1.26
N ALA A 118 8.64 -11.63 -1.46
CA ALA A 118 8.51 -11.02 -2.78
C ALA A 118 9.87 -10.84 -3.48
N ALA A 119 10.93 -10.49 -2.75
CA ALA A 119 12.27 -10.38 -3.31
C ALA A 119 12.87 -11.73 -3.73
N ALA A 120 12.48 -12.84 -3.08
CA ALA A 120 12.98 -14.17 -3.36
C ALA A 120 12.18 -14.91 -4.45
N GLN A 121 10.87 -14.71 -4.50
CA GLN A 121 9.96 -15.49 -5.36
C GLN A 121 9.60 -14.79 -6.68
N TRP A 122 9.84 -13.49 -6.81
CA TRP A 122 9.42 -12.75 -8.00
C TRP A 122 10.51 -12.69 -9.08
N PRO A 123 10.36 -13.37 -10.22
CA PRO A 123 11.33 -13.33 -11.31
C PRO A 123 11.38 -11.95 -11.98
N GLU A 124 12.58 -11.49 -12.30
CA GLU A 124 12.83 -10.16 -12.87
C GLU A 124 12.52 -10.10 -14.37
N ARG A 125 11.37 -9.50 -14.73
CA ARG A 125 11.17 -8.93 -16.06
C ARG A 125 11.34 -7.41 -15.97
N TYR A 126 12.43 -6.91 -16.53
CA TYR A 126 12.68 -5.48 -16.68
C TYR A 126 11.83 -4.94 -17.84
N GLY A 127 10.88 -4.06 -17.54
CA GLY A 127 10.37 -3.11 -18.53
C GLY A 127 11.43 -2.05 -18.83
N ASP A 128 11.41 -1.52 -20.05
CA ASP A 128 12.45 -0.68 -20.67
C ASP A 128 13.23 0.24 -19.73
N ARG A 129 14.56 0.17 -19.83
CA ARG A 129 15.53 0.91 -18.99
C ARG A 129 15.71 2.39 -19.40
N SER A 130 14.92 2.93 -20.34
CA SER A 130 15.27 4.18 -21.02
C SER A 130 14.61 5.46 -20.47
N SER A 131 13.64 5.38 -19.56
CA SER A 131 12.95 6.57 -19.03
C SER A 131 13.21 6.80 -17.55
N SER A 132 13.61 8.03 -17.19
CA SER A 132 13.72 8.46 -15.81
C SER A 132 12.34 8.41 -15.15
N ALA A 133 12.22 7.78 -13.97
CA ALA A 133 10.95 7.68 -13.23
C ALA A 133 10.32 9.06 -12.98
N VAL A 134 11.15 10.09 -12.83
CA VAL A 134 10.70 11.48 -12.64
C VAL A 134 10.04 12.01 -13.91
N GLU A 135 10.56 11.69 -15.08
CA GLU A 135 10.02 12.15 -16.36
C GLU A 135 8.66 11.51 -16.66
N SER A 136 8.50 10.22 -16.36
CA SER A 136 7.21 9.52 -16.44
C SER A 136 6.18 10.09 -15.46
N LEU A 137 6.60 10.45 -14.23
CA LEU A 137 5.74 11.11 -13.25
C LEU A 137 5.29 12.49 -13.71
N VAL A 138 6.20 13.30 -14.25
CA VAL A 138 5.89 14.63 -14.77
C VAL A 138 4.93 14.54 -15.95
N LYS A 139 5.15 13.61 -16.89
CA LYS A 139 4.21 13.35 -18.01
C LYS A 139 2.83 12.92 -17.49
N SER A 140 2.78 12.03 -16.51
CA SER A 140 1.50 11.56 -15.94
C SER A 140 0.76 12.69 -15.23
N CYS A 141 1.47 13.54 -14.47
CA CYS A 141 0.89 14.70 -13.79
C CYS A 141 0.37 15.74 -14.80
N ALA A 142 1.11 15.98 -15.88
CA ALA A 142 0.68 16.85 -16.97
C ALA A 142 -0.58 16.29 -17.67
N ALA A 143 -0.64 14.98 -17.92
CA ALA A 143 -1.78 14.32 -18.53
C ALA A 143 -3.05 14.38 -17.65
N ILE A 144 -2.91 14.14 -16.34
CA ILE A 144 -4.02 14.26 -15.38
C ILE A 144 -4.55 15.69 -15.36
N ARG A 145 -3.66 16.70 -15.33
CA ARG A 145 -4.07 18.11 -15.31
C ARG A 145 -4.69 18.57 -16.63
N SER A 146 -4.29 17.98 -17.76
CA SER A 146 -4.86 18.32 -19.06
C SER A 146 -6.28 17.78 -19.26
N ASN A 147 -6.68 16.73 -18.52
CA ASN A 147 -7.99 16.11 -18.68
C ASN A 147 -8.88 16.39 -17.46
N TYR A 148 -9.83 17.31 -17.64
CA TYR A 148 -10.74 17.73 -16.58
C TYR A 148 -11.55 16.58 -15.98
N ALA A 149 -11.93 15.58 -16.77
CA ALA A 149 -12.68 14.42 -16.29
C ALA A 149 -11.83 13.56 -15.33
N LEU A 150 -10.56 13.30 -15.68
CA LEU A 150 -9.64 12.54 -14.82
C LEU A 150 -9.35 13.30 -13.52
N PHE A 151 -9.12 14.61 -13.62
CA PHE A 151 -8.88 15.45 -12.45
C PHE A 151 -10.10 15.48 -11.50
N SER A 152 -11.30 15.70 -12.05
CA SER A 152 -12.54 15.73 -11.26
C SER A 152 -12.83 14.38 -10.60
N LEU A 153 -12.65 13.27 -11.32
CA LEU A 153 -12.84 11.93 -10.78
C LEU A 153 -11.87 11.65 -9.61
N GLY A 154 -10.59 11.99 -9.78
CA GLY A 154 -9.59 11.83 -8.73
C GLY A 154 -9.89 12.69 -7.49
N LEU A 155 -10.34 13.93 -7.70
CA LEU A 155 -10.71 14.83 -6.61
C LEU A 155 -11.94 14.33 -5.84
N VAL A 156 -13.00 13.92 -6.53
CA VAL A 156 -14.20 13.37 -5.90
C VAL A 156 -13.88 12.10 -5.13
N ASN A 157 -13.10 11.17 -5.69
CA ASN A 157 -12.70 9.95 -5.01
C ASN A 157 -11.86 10.25 -3.75
N SER A 158 -10.91 11.18 -3.83
CA SER A 158 -10.07 11.56 -2.69
C SER A 158 -10.89 12.22 -1.57
N LEU A 159 -11.84 13.09 -1.93
CA LEU A 159 -12.74 13.73 -0.96
C LEU A 159 -13.69 12.70 -0.31
N TYR A 160 -14.19 11.75 -1.09
CA TYR A 160 -15.04 10.66 -0.59
C TYR A 160 -14.28 9.78 0.41
N GLU A 161 -13.06 9.34 0.08
CA GLU A 161 -12.23 8.57 1.02
C GLU A 161 -11.89 9.39 2.27
N ALA A 162 -11.56 10.67 2.14
CA ALA A 162 -11.28 11.54 3.28
C ALA A 162 -12.50 11.66 4.22
N ALA A 163 -13.70 11.87 3.66
CA ALA A 163 -14.94 11.92 4.44
C ALA A 163 -15.23 10.59 5.15
N LEU A 164 -15.00 9.46 4.47
CA LEU A 164 -15.15 8.13 5.05
C LEU A 164 -14.20 7.93 6.23
N TYR A 165 -12.92 8.29 6.10
CA TYR A 165 -11.96 8.20 7.21
C TYR A 165 -12.38 9.05 8.41
N VAL A 166 -12.79 10.29 8.20
CA VAL A 166 -13.28 11.17 9.29
C VAL A 166 -14.50 10.55 9.97
N PHE A 167 -15.45 10.01 9.20
CA PHE A 167 -16.62 9.34 9.74
C PHE A 167 -16.25 8.14 10.60
N VAL A 168 -15.36 7.27 10.11
CA VAL A 168 -14.90 6.10 10.87
C VAL A 168 -14.22 6.51 12.17
N PHE A 169 -13.36 7.54 12.15
CA PHE A 169 -12.72 8.04 13.36
C PHE A 169 -13.70 8.60 14.39
N MET A 170 -14.73 9.33 13.94
CA MET A 170 -15.77 9.89 14.81
C MET A 170 -16.73 8.81 15.36
N TRP A 171 -16.88 7.70 14.65
CA TRP A 171 -17.77 6.61 15.02
C TRP A 171 -17.15 5.61 16.02
N THR A 172 -15.82 5.52 16.08
CA THR A 172 -15.15 4.76 17.16
C THR A 172 -15.36 5.47 18.51
N PRO A 173 -16.02 4.83 19.51
CA PRO A 173 -16.22 5.39 20.83
C PRO A 173 -14.90 5.56 21.61
#